data_AF-W4VEA4-F1
#
_entry.id   AF-W4VEA4-F1
#
_cell.length_a   1.000
_cell.length_b   1.000
_cell.length_c   1.000
_cell.angle_alpha   90.00
_cell.angle_beta   90.00
_cell.angle_gamma   90.00
#
_symmetry.space_group_name_H-M   'P 1'
#
loop_
_entity.id
_entity.type
_entity.pdbx_description
1 polymer ?
#
loop_
_entity_poly.entity_id
_entity_poly.type
_entity_poly.pdbx_seq_one_letter_code
_entity_poly.pdbx_strand_id
1 'polypeptide(L)'
;MVEAGQLRVYVSKKYFPIFQEISGNNLFSQNSQFFILSVFVGGEKHNLLIPLEKKNELCRAATLSEYDKTSLRALYLKKHMEMSTLKEIVEYAEKYANGGIKYLLENILQDMVLEDTEGNWQFKQKSSKELQMKLFEYVLAMTEEVPF
;
A
#
# COMPACT_ATOMS: atom_id res chain seq x y z
N MET A 1 18.16 -3.82 -17.65
CA MET A 1 17.09 -4.71 -17.13
C MET A 1 17.43 -5.42 -15.80
N VAL A 2 18.57 -5.18 -15.15
CA VAL A 2 19.01 -5.94 -13.95
C VAL A 2 18.55 -5.32 -12.60
N GLU A 3 18.18 -4.03 -12.57
CA GLU A 3 17.93 -3.30 -11.31
C GLU A 3 16.71 -3.79 -10.50
N ALA A 4 15.61 -4.18 -11.15
CA ALA A 4 14.38 -4.53 -10.43
C ALA A 4 14.46 -5.86 -9.65
N GLY A 5 15.35 -6.77 -10.06
CA GLY A 5 15.47 -8.12 -9.46
C GLY A 5 16.04 -8.12 -8.05
N GLN A 6 16.88 -7.14 -7.74
CA GLN A 6 17.53 -7.00 -6.43
C GLN A 6 16.82 -5.98 -5.53
N LEU A 7 16.14 -4.99 -6.10
CA LEU A 7 15.43 -3.96 -5.35
C LEU A 7 14.33 -4.58 -4.47
N ARG A 8 14.25 -4.10 -3.23
CA ARG A 8 13.27 -4.51 -2.22
C ARG A 8 12.26 -3.40 -1.99
N VAL A 9 11.04 -3.81 -1.69
CA VAL A 9 9.96 -2.93 -1.23
C VAL A 9 9.80 -3.16 0.26
N TYR A 10 9.77 -2.08 1.03
CA TYR A 10 9.65 -2.11 2.49
C TYR A 10 8.33 -1.51 2.98
N VAL A 11 7.92 -1.93 4.17
CA VAL A 11 6.82 -1.31 4.94
C VAL A 11 7.27 -1.13 6.39
N SER A 12 6.60 -0.26 7.15
CA SER A 12 6.85 -0.13 8.59
C SER A 12 6.52 -1.44 9.30
N LYS A 13 7.37 -1.87 10.25
CA LYS A 13 7.19 -3.15 10.98
C LYS A 13 5.78 -3.28 11.57
N LYS A 14 5.24 -2.20 12.14
CA LYS A 14 3.90 -2.18 12.75
C LYS A 14 2.76 -2.55 11.80
N TYR A 15 2.92 -2.36 10.50
CA TYR A 15 1.89 -2.69 9.49
C TYR A 15 2.18 -3.99 8.76
N PHE A 16 3.36 -4.59 8.95
CA PHE A 16 3.76 -5.80 8.25
C PHE A 16 2.78 -6.98 8.40
N PRO A 17 2.22 -7.26 9.60
CA PRO A 17 1.25 -8.36 9.75
C PRO A 17 0.00 -8.18 8.88
N ILE A 18 -0.54 -6.95 8.78
CA ILE A 18 -1.68 -6.64 7.92
C ILE A 18 -1.39 -7.02 6.46
N PHE A 19 -0.21 -6.66 5.94
CA PHE A 19 0.17 -7.01 4.57
C PHE A 19 0.27 -8.53 4.36
N GLN A 20 0.75 -9.28 5.36
CA GLN A 20 0.82 -10.74 5.26
C GLN A 20 -0.57 -11.37 5.30
N GLU A 21 -1.41 -10.96 6.25
CA GLU A 21 -2.76 -11.51 6.45
C GLU A 21 -3.66 -11.25 5.23
N ILE A 22 -3.52 -10.10 4.57
CA ILE A 22 -4.36 -9.76 3.41
C ILE A 22 -4.12 -10.68 2.21
N SER A 23 -2.88 -11.16 1.99
CA SER A 23 -2.62 -12.16 0.94
C SER A 23 -3.22 -13.52 1.23
N GLY A 24 -3.34 -13.89 2.50
CA GLY A 24 -3.99 -15.13 2.91
C GLY A 24 -5.50 -15.15 2.67
N ASN A 25 -6.12 -13.99 2.46
CA ASN A 25 -7.58 -13.82 2.37
C ASN A 25 -8.14 -13.86 0.94
N ASN A 26 -7.33 -14.24 -0.07
CA ASN A 26 -7.68 -14.27 -1.50
C ASN A 26 -8.20 -12.95 -2.09
N LEU A 27 -8.12 -11.84 -1.35
CA LEU A 27 -8.54 -10.53 -1.84
C LEU A 27 -7.52 -9.96 -2.83
N PHE A 28 -6.24 -10.21 -2.57
CA PHE A 28 -5.14 -9.86 -3.44
C PHE A 28 -4.37 -11.13 -3.75
N SER A 29 -3.97 -11.31 -5.01
CA SER A 29 -3.15 -12.45 -5.40
C SER A 29 -1.71 -12.33 -4.91
N GLN A 30 -1.27 -11.10 -4.60
CA GLN A 30 0.07 -10.80 -4.09
C GLN A 30 0.06 -9.59 -3.14
N ASN A 31 0.96 -9.60 -2.16
CA ASN A 31 1.19 -8.48 -1.23
C ASN A 31 1.48 -7.15 -1.96
N SER A 32 2.10 -7.21 -3.14
CA SER A 32 2.39 -6.05 -3.99
C SER A 32 1.12 -5.29 -4.40
N GLN A 33 0.00 -5.97 -4.62
CA GLN A 33 -1.24 -5.31 -5.06
C GLN A 33 -1.83 -4.46 -3.93
N PHE A 34 -1.84 -4.98 -2.71
CA PHE A 34 -2.29 -4.20 -1.55
C PHE A 34 -1.33 -3.05 -1.21
N PHE A 35 -0.03 -3.25 -1.45
CA PHE A 35 0.95 -2.16 -1.40
C PHE A 35 0.60 -1.05 -2.39
N ILE A 36 0.34 -1.38 -3.65
CA ILE A 36 -0.05 -0.38 -4.67
C ILE A 36 -1.34 0.34 -4.30
N LEU A 37 -2.37 -0.37 -3.84
CA LEU A 37 -3.58 0.27 -3.32
C LEU A 37 -3.24 1.28 -2.21
N SER A 38 -2.42 0.87 -1.24
CA SER A 38 -1.99 1.74 -0.14
C SER A 38 -1.21 2.97 -0.65
N VAL A 39 -0.37 2.83 -1.67
CA VAL A 39 0.33 3.96 -2.31
C VAL A 39 -0.66 4.98 -2.84
N PHE A 40 -1.70 4.55 -3.57
CA PHE A 40 -2.66 5.47 -4.19
C PHE A 40 -3.61 6.12 -3.17
N VAL A 41 -3.99 5.38 -2.12
CA VAL A 41 -4.73 5.95 -0.99
C VAL A 41 -3.90 7.04 -0.31
N GLY A 42 -2.64 6.75 0.04
CA GLY A 42 -1.78 7.73 0.67
C GLY A 42 -1.40 8.89 -0.25
N GLY A 43 -1.12 8.61 -1.52
CA GLY A 43 -0.58 9.57 -2.47
C GLY A 43 -1.61 10.52 -3.06
N GLU A 44 -2.46 10.00 -3.93
CA GLU A 44 -3.32 10.83 -4.78
C GLU A 44 -4.47 11.45 -4.00
N LYS A 45 -5.11 10.69 -3.11
CA LYS A 45 -6.32 11.16 -2.40
C LYS A 45 -6.01 11.98 -1.16
N HIS A 46 -5.05 11.54 -0.35
CA HIS A 46 -4.83 12.14 0.97
C HIS A 46 -3.48 12.86 1.12
N ASN A 47 -2.56 12.73 0.16
CA ASN A 47 -1.22 13.32 0.18
C ASN A 47 -0.45 13.06 1.50
N LEU A 48 -0.60 11.85 2.05
CA LEU A 48 -0.01 11.36 3.30
C LEU A 48 1.37 10.75 3.04
N LEU A 49 2.39 11.59 2.99
CA LEU A 49 3.77 11.14 2.86
C LEU A 49 4.38 10.86 4.24
N ILE A 50 4.27 9.63 4.74
CA ILE A 50 4.72 9.26 6.10
C ILE A 50 6.00 8.41 6.03
N PRO A 51 7.12 8.83 6.65
CA PRO A 51 8.34 8.04 6.72
C PRO A 51 8.12 6.66 7.35
N LEU A 52 8.85 5.66 6.87
CA LEU A 52 8.78 4.31 7.44
C LEU A 52 9.49 4.25 8.79
N GLU A 53 8.92 3.47 9.70
CA GLU A 53 9.48 3.18 11.02
C GLU A 53 9.84 1.71 11.10
N LYS A 54 11.07 1.39 11.51
CA LYS A 54 11.57 0.01 11.68
C LYS A 54 11.18 -0.88 10.48
N LYS A 55 11.84 -0.73 9.34
CA LYS A 55 11.42 -1.34 8.06
C LYS A 55 11.45 -2.88 8.10
N ASN A 56 10.42 -3.51 7.53
CA ASN A 56 10.41 -4.92 7.15
C ASN A 56 10.32 -5.05 5.62
N GLU A 57 11.07 -6.01 5.05
CA GLU A 57 10.98 -6.35 3.62
C GLU A 57 9.60 -6.97 3.34
N LEU A 58 8.84 -6.35 2.45
CA LEU A 58 7.53 -6.85 2.01
C LEU A 58 7.66 -7.82 0.83
N CYS A 59 8.34 -7.38 -0.22
CA CYS A 59 8.55 -8.15 -1.44
C CYS A 59 9.74 -7.61 -2.25
N ARG A 60 10.08 -8.30 -3.33
CA ARG A 60 11.03 -7.79 -4.34
C ARG A 60 10.29 -6.90 -5.33
N ALA A 61 10.90 -5.80 -5.77
CA ALA A 61 10.30 -4.94 -6.79
C ALA A 61 10.05 -5.65 -8.13
N ALA A 62 10.70 -6.79 -8.37
CA ALA A 62 10.40 -7.68 -9.49
C ALA A 62 8.97 -8.26 -9.47
N THR A 63 8.30 -8.30 -8.31
CA THR A 63 6.89 -8.74 -8.21
C THR A 63 5.90 -7.64 -8.55
N LEU A 64 6.37 -6.40 -8.77
CA LEU A 64 5.54 -5.33 -9.32
C LEU A 64 5.39 -5.57 -10.83
N SER A 65 4.15 -5.53 -11.32
CA SER A 65 3.89 -5.58 -12.75
C SER A 65 4.45 -4.33 -13.45
N GLU A 66 4.60 -4.36 -14.78
CA GLU A 66 4.97 -3.16 -15.52
C GLU A 66 3.92 -2.05 -15.41
N TYR A 67 2.65 -2.42 -15.23
CA TYR A 67 1.58 -1.47 -14.94
C TYR A 67 1.79 -0.78 -13.59
N ASP A 68 2.11 -1.54 -12.54
CA ASP A 68 2.40 -0.99 -11.20
C ASP A 68 3.59 -0.03 -11.27
N LYS A 69 4.70 -0.45 -11.91
CA LYS A 69 5.90 0.39 -12.05
C LYS A 69 5.61 1.68 -12.84
N THR A 70 4.79 1.60 -13.88
CA THR A 70 4.39 2.77 -14.68
C THR A 70 3.52 3.71 -13.86
N SER A 71 2.60 3.16 -13.07
CA SER A 71 1.73 3.92 -12.17
C SER A 71 2.55 4.66 -11.09
N LEU A 72 3.55 4.00 -10.50
CA LEU A 72 4.47 4.62 -9.55
C LEU A 72 5.34 5.72 -10.19
N ARG A 73 5.86 5.50 -11.40
CA ARG A 73 6.58 6.52 -12.18
C ARG A 73 5.71 7.74 -12.45
N ALA A 74 4.46 7.52 -12.86
CA ALA A 74 3.51 8.61 -13.12
C ALA A 74 3.21 9.42 -11.86
N LEU A 75 3.00 8.75 -10.71
CA LEU A 75 2.81 9.41 -9.43
C LEU A 75 4.02 10.26 -9.03
N TYR A 76 5.23 9.72 -9.21
CA TYR A 76 6.47 10.45 -8.93
C TYR A 76 6.62 11.67 -9.85
N LEU A 77 6.48 11.48 -11.16
CA LEU A 77 6.59 12.53 -12.17
C LEU A 77 5.59 13.67 -11.91
N LYS A 78 4.33 13.35 -11.56
CA LYS A 78 3.30 14.33 -11.21
C LYS A 78 3.69 15.22 -10.02
N LYS A 79 4.50 14.70 -9.09
CA LYS A 79 4.91 15.42 -7.87
C LYS A 79 6.24 16.15 -8.02
N HIS A 80 7.18 15.58 -8.76
CA HIS A 80 8.54 16.11 -8.89
C HIS A 80 8.83 16.80 -10.22
N MET A 81 7.98 16.63 -11.23
CA MET A 81 8.16 17.14 -12.60
C MET A 81 9.43 16.62 -13.30
N GLU A 82 10.02 15.54 -12.78
CA GLU A 82 11.19 14.89 -13.34
C GLU A 82 11.11 13.36 -13.22
N MET A 83 11.90 12.67 -14.03
CA MET A 83 12.07 11.23 -13.98
C MET A 83 13.23 10.88 -13.04
N SER A 84 13.09 9.77 -12.32
CA SER A 84 14.03 9.34 -11.29
C SER A 84 14.26 7.83 -11.41
N THR A 85 15.24 7.30 -10.67
CA THR A 85 15.55 5.87 -10.69
C THR A 85 14.40 5.05 -10.10
N LEU A 86 14.27 3.78 -10.49
CA LEU A 86 13.24 2.91 -9.92
C LEU A 86 13.38 2.78 -8.40
N LYS A 87 14.61 2.83 -7.89
CA LYS A 87 14.90 2.79 -6.45
C LYS A 87 14.26 3.98 -5.73
N GLU A 88 14.53 5.20 -6.19
CA GLU A 88 13.99 6.42 -5.59
C GLU A 88 12.46 6.49 -5.70
N ILE A 89 11.91 6.04 -6.82
CA ILE A 89 10.46 5.93 -7.03
C ILE A 89 9.84 4.95 -6.03
N VAL A 90 10.47 3.79 -5.81
CA VAL A 90 10.00 2.80 -4.82
C VAL A 90 10.11 3.37 -3.41
N GLU A 91 11.24 3.97 -3.03
CA GLU A 91 11.41 4.58 -1.70
C GLU A 91 10.41 5.72 -1.46
N TYR A 92 10.01 6.44 -2.50
CA TYR A 92 8.95 7.43 -2.45
C TYR A 92 7.57 6.79 -2.27
N ALA A 93 7.27 5.76 -3.06
CA ALA A 93 6.04 4.99 -2.96
C ALA A 93 5.87 4.35 -1.58
N GLU A 94 6.94 3.84 -0.97
CA GLU A 94 6.92 3.27 0.39
C GLU A 94 6.32 4.26 1.40
N LYS A 95 6.70 5.54 1.33
CA LYS A 95 6.20 6.58 2.24
C LYS A 95 4.70 6.84 2.06
N TYR A 96 4.23 6.83 0.82
CA TYR A 96 2.80 6.93 0.55
C TYR A 96 2.04 5.67 0.96
N ALA A 97 2.59 4.47 0.70
CA ALA A 97 2.00 3.23 1.18
C ALA A 97 1.84 3.23 2.70
N ASN A 98 2.85 3.74 3.41
CA ASN A 98 2.83 3.87 4.87
C ASN A 98 1.75 4.85 5.36
N GLY A 99 1.52 5.96 4.66
CA GLY A 99 0.42 6.87 4.94
C GLY A 99 -0.95 6.30 4.59
N GLY A 100 -1.05 5.61 3.45
CA GLY A 100 -2.31 5.02 2.99
C GLY A 100 -2.77 3.86 3.84
N ILE A 101 -1.86 2.97 4.28
CA ILE A 101 -2.24 1.89 5.20
C ILE A 101 -2.70 2.45 6.54
N LYS A 102 -2.02 3.47 7.07
CA LYS A 102 -2.47 4.17 8.28
C LYS A 102 -3.91 4.69 8.11
N TYR A 103 -4.17 5.38 7.01
CA TYR A 103 -5.51 5.90 6.71
C TYR A 103 -6.56 4.79 6.62
N LEU A 104 -6.27 3.70 5.88
CA LEU A 104 -7.18 2.56 5.75
C LEU A 104 -7.50 1.96 7.12
N LEU A 105 -6.50 1.74 7.97
CA LEU A 105 -6.68 1.15 9.29
C LEU A 105 -7.46 2.05 10.24
N GLU A 106 -7.19 3.35 10.25
CA GLU A 106 -7.79 4.30 11.19
C GLU A 106 -9.20 4.76 10.76
N ASN A 107 -9.52 4.74 9.47
CA ASN A 107 -10.76 5.35 8.95
C ASN A 107 -11.71 4.35 8.30
N ILE A 108 -11.19 3.35 7.58
CA ILE A 108 -12.01 2.44 6.77
C ILE A 108 -12.19 1.09 7.47
N LEU A 109 -11.13 0.58 8.09
CA LEU A 109 -11.03 -0.75 8.66
C LEU A 109 -10.98 -0.74 10.19
N GLN A 110 -11.21 0.40 10.85
CA GLN A 110 -11.05 0.59 12.30
C GLN A 110 -11.74 -0.48 13.18
N ASP A 111 -12.92 -0.92 12.76
CA ASP A 111 -13.72 -1.93 13.46
C ASP A 111 -13.27 -3.36 13.13
N MET A 112 -12.38 -3.54 12.16
CA MET A 112 -11.84 -4.81 11.70
C MET A 112 -10.41 -5.08 12.15
N VAL A 113 -9.72 -4.09 12.72
CA VAL A 113 -8.32 -4.22 13.13
C VAL A 113 -8.12 -3.92 14.61
N LEU A 114 -7.05 -4.44 15.16
CA LEU A 114 -6.61 -4.22 16.53
C LEU A 114 -5.10 -3.97 16.55
N GLU A 115 -4.66 -3.19 17.52
CA GLU A 115 -3.24 -3.01 17.83
C GLU A 115 -2.87 -3.96 18.97
N ASP A 116 -1.80 -4.73 18.79
CA ASP A 116 -1.27 -5.63 19.82
C ASP A 116 -0.46 -4.86 20.87
N THR A 117 0.00 -5.57 21.91
CA THR A 117 0.78 -4.96 23.00
C THR A 117 2.15 -4.43 22.57
N GLU A 118 2.64 -4.82 21.39
CA GLU A 118 3.90 -4.35 20.81
C GLU A 118 3.72 -3.17 19.84
N GLY A 119 2.47 -2.75 19.61
CA GLY A 119 2.11 -1.68 18.68
C GLY A 119 2.00 -2.13 17.22
N ASN A 120 1.88 -3.44 16.95
CA ASN A 120 1.62 -3.93 15.60
C ASN A 120 0.12 -4.05 15.34
N TRP A 121 -0.29 -3.75 14.12
CA TRP A 121 -1.67 -3.86 13.67
C TRP A 121 -1.94 -5.26 13.11
N GLN A 122 -3.10 -5.82 13.45
CA GLN A 122 -3.57 -7.14 13.01
C GLN A 122 -5.07 -7.09 12.70
N PHE A 123 -5.57 -7.98 11.84
CA PHE A 123 -7.01 -8.13 11.67
C PHE A 123 -7.62 -8.84 12.89
N LYS A 124 -8.78 -8.37 13.34
CA LYS A 124 -9.69 -9.18 14.16
C LYS A 124 -10.05 -10.41 13.34
N GLN A 125 -10.33 -11.56 13.98
CA GLN A 125 -10.80 -12.79 13.33
C GLN A 125 -12.20 -12.64 12.67
N LYS A 126 -12.38 -11.63 11.82
CA LYS A 126 -13.59 -11.30 11.07
C LYS A 126 -13.55 -11.94 9.68
N SER A 127 -14.73 -12.09 9.08
CA SER A 127 -14.89 -12.72 7.76
C SER A 127 -14.13 -11.95 6.67
N SER A 128 -13.31 -12.66 5.89
CA SER A 128 -12.66 -12.12 4.68
C SER A 128 -13.65 -11.37 3.78
N LYS A 129 -14.91 -11.85 3.68
CA LYS A 129 -15.95 -11.21 2.87
C LYS A 129 -16.26 -9.77 3.30
N GLU A 130 -16.31 -9.49 4.61
CA GLU A 130 -16.58 -8.15 5.13
C GLU A 130 -15.43 -7.20 4.78
N LEU A 131 -14.18 -7.68 4.86
CA LEU A 131 -12.98 -6.91 4.50
C LEU A 131 -12.99 -6.58 3.00
N GLN A 132 -13.30 -7.57 2.18
CA GLN A 132 -13.43 -7.40 0.73
C GLN A 132 -14.50 -6.36 0.38
N MET A 133 -15.68 -6.45 1.01
CA MET A 133 -16.76 -5.49 0.81
C MET A 133 -16.35 -4.07 1.19
N LYS A 134 -15.74 -3.84 2.36
CA LYS A 134 -15.33 -2.49 2.77
C LYS A 134 -14.30 -1.87 1.83
N LEU A 135 -13.32 -2.65 1.40
CA LEU A 135 -12.30 -2.17 0.47
C LEU A 135 -12.91 -1.90 -0.92
N PHE A 136 -13.84 -2.74 -1.37
CA PHE A 136 -14.55 -2.54 -2.63
C PHE A 136 -15.45 -1.30 -2.60
N GLU A 137 -16.26 -1.12 -1.55
CA GLU A 137 -17.10 0.08 -1.34
C GLU A 137 -16.26 1.35 -1.31
N TYR A 138 -15.12 1.31 -0.62
CA TYR A 138 -14.19 2.43 -0.60
C TYR A 138 -13.63 2.77 -1.98
N VAL A 139 -13.18 1.77 -2.75
CA VAL A 139 -12.67 1.98 -4.11
C VAL A 139 -13.78 2.47 -5.06
N LEU A 140 -15.00 1.94 -4.97
CA LEU A 140 -16.13 2.41 -5.76
C LEU A 140 -16.46 3.88 -5.47
N ALA A 141 -16.53 4.26 -4.19
CA ALA A 141 -16.75 5.64 -3.81
C ALA A 141 -15.66 6.58 -4.34
N MET A 142 -14.41 6.09 -4.46
CA MET A 142 -13.33 6.86 -5.10
C MET A 142 -13.51 7.03 -6.61
N THR A 143 -14.12 6.07 -7.31
CA THR A 143 -14.34 6.18 -8.77
C THR A 143 -15.46 7.14 -9.13
N GLU A 144 -16.44 7.33 -8.26
CA GLU A 144 -17.55 8.28 -8.49
C GLU A 144 -17.14 9.75 -8.28
N GLU A 145 -16.01 10.01 -7.61
CA GLU A 145 -15.48 11.37 -7.36
C GLU A 145 -14.69 11.96 -8.53
N VAL A 146 -14.45 11.22 -9.62
CA VAL A 146 -13.67 11.71 -10.77
C VAL A 146 -14.60 11.98 -11.97
N PRO A 147 -15.08 13.23 -12.17
CA PRO A 147 -15.68 13.60 -13.44
C PRO A 147 -14.56 13.67 -14.49
N PHE A 148 -14.73 12.92 -15.58
CA PHE A 148 -13.84 12.90 -16.74
C PHE A 148 -13.51 14.31 -17.26
#